data_AF-A0A2V5RMZ7-F1
#
_entry.id   AF-A0A2V5RMZ7-F1
#
_cell.length_a   1.000
_cell.length_b   1.000
_cell.length_c   1.000
_cell.angle_alpha   90.00
_cell.angle_beta   90.00
_cell.angle_gamma   90.00
#
_symmetry.space_group_name_H-M   'P 1'
#
loop_
_entity.id
_entity.type
_entity.pdbx_description
1 polymer ?
#
loop_
_entity_poly.entity_id
_entity_poly.type
_entity_poly.pdbx_seq_one_letter_code
_entity_poly.pdbx_strand_id
1 'polypeptide(L)' 'MLFSVFSFRLIYLQVIKHDEYAELAAEKHGYKQIIYAERGTIFDANNDVLAHNIPLETVVADATRVNNPQ' A
#
# COMPACT_ATOMS: atom_id res chain seq x y z
N MET A 1 -16.66 12.10 -36.20
CA MET A 1 -15.99 13.35 -35.77
C MET A 1 -15.88 13.46 -34.26
N LEU A 2 -16.98 13.37 -33.49
CA LEU A 2 -16.94 13.48 -32.01
C LEU A 2 -15.96 12.51 -31.34
N PHE A 3 -16.07 11.20 -31.63
CA PHE A 3 -15.17 10.19 -31.08
C PHE A 3 -13.71 10.42 -31.44
N SER A 4 -13.42 10.90 -32.66
CA SER A 4 -12.06 11.19 -33.12
C SER A 4 -11.39 12.29 -32.28
N VAL A 5 -12.13 13.33 -31.88
CA VAL A 5 -11.62 14.40 -31.02
C VAL A 5 -11.27 13.86 -29.63
N PHE A 6 -12.14 13.04 -29.05
CA PHE A 6 -11.88 12.42 -27.75
C PHE A 6 -10.72 11.42 -27.81
N SER A 7 -10.63 10.61 -28.86
CA SER A 7 -9.52 9.68 -29.07
C SER A 7 -8.18 10.42 -29.17
N PHE A 8 -8.12 11.52 -29.93
CA PHE A 8 -6.91 12.35 -29.98
C PHE A 8 -6.54 12.92 -28.60
N ARG A 9 -7.53 13.41 -27.85
CA ARG A 9 -7.30 13.93 -26.50
C ARG A 9 -6.76 12.86 -25.54
N LEU A 10 -7.26 11.63 -25.65
CA LEU A 10 -6.75 10.51 -24.85
C LEU A 10 -5.30 10.18 -25.22
N ILE A 11 -4.97 10.09 -26.51
CA ILE A 11 -3.58 9.85 -26.97
C ILE A 11 -2.65 10.94 -26.44
N TYR A 12 -3.07 12.20 -26.50
CA TYR A 12 -2.29 13.32 -25.97
C TYR A 12 -2.02 13.16 -24.46
N LEU A 13 -3.04 12.84 -23.67
CA LEU A 13 -2.88 12.67 -22.22
C LEU A 13 -2.04 11.43 -21.86
N GLN A 14 -2.27 10.32 -22.56
CA GLN A 14 -1.69 9.03 -22.23
C GLN A 14 -0.28 8.83 -22.76
N VAL A 15 0.08 9.45 -23.89
CA VAL A 15 1.38 9.25 -24.55
C VAL A 15 2.26 10.47 -24.38
N ILE A 16 1.76 11.67 -24.70
CA ILE A 16 2.58 12.89 -24.69
C ILE A 16 2.77 13.42 -23.26
N LYS A 17 1.73 13.31 -22.42
CA LYS A 17 1.74 13.81 -21.04
C LYS A 17 1.90 12.70 -20.00
N HIS A 18 2.29 11.50 -20.42
CA HIS A 18 2.41 10.34 -19.54
C HIS A 18 3.31 10.62 -18.34
N ASP A 19 4.56 11.02 -18.61
CA ASP A 19 5.59 11.15 -17.59
C ASP A 19 5.23 12.21 -16.55
N GLU A 20 4.71 13.36 -17.00
CA GLU A 20 4.28 14.47 -16.13
C GLU A 20 3.17 14.04 -15.16
N TYR A 21 2.15 13.34 -15.66
CA TYR A 21 1.04 12.89 -14.81
C TYR A 21 1.42 11.67 -13.94
N ALA A 22 2.33 10.82 -14.41
CA ALA A 22 2.86 9.72 -13.63
C ALA A 22 3.69 10.24 -12.43
N GLU A 23 4.53 11.25 -12.65
CA GLU A 23 5.29 11.91 -11.59
C GLU A 23 4.38 12.57 -10.56
N LEU A 24 3.39 13.35 -11.02
CA LEU A 24 2.41 14.00 -10.15
C LEU A 24 1.58 12.98 -9.33
N ALA A 25 1.25 11.84 -9.93
CA ALA A 25 0.56 10.76 -9.23
C ALA A 25 1.46 10.12 -8.16
N ALA A 26 2.73 9.88 -8.49
CA ALA A 26 3.71 9.35 -7.55
C ALA A 26 3.94 10.31 -6.37
N GLU A 27 4.00 11.62 -6.63
CA GLU A 27 4.15 12.64 -5.59
C GLU A 27 2.94 12.68 -4.65
N LYS A 28 1.72 12.66 -5.21
CA LYS A 28 0.49 12.87 -4.43
C LYS A 28 -0.06 11.61 -3.77
N HIS A 29 0.19 10.45 -4.35
CA HIS A 29 -0.38 9.18 -3.88
C HIS A 29 0.70 8.19 -3.40
N GLY A 30 1.98 8.56 -3.48
CA GLY A 30 3.05 7.83 -2.84
C GLY A 30 2.98 8.01 -1.32
N TYR A 31 2.74 6.91 -0.59
CA TYR A 31 2.86 6.91 0.87
C TYR A 31 4.13 6.14 1.27
N LYS A 32 4.84 6.68 2.25
CA LYS A 32 5.95 5.96 2.88
C LYS A 32 5.36 4.99 3.89
N GLN A 33 5.45 3.70 3.60
CA GLN A 33 5.20 2.68 4.60
C GLN A 33 6.41 2.60 5.53
N ILE A 34 6.23 2.95 6.80
CA ILE A 34 7.27 2.73 7.81
C ILE A 34 7.34 1.22 8.06
N ILE A 35 8.52 0.65 7.84
CA ILE A 35 8.82 -0.74 8.23
C ILE A 35 9.47 -0.65 9.61
N TYR A 36 8.78 -1.17 10.62
CA TYR A 36 9.31 -1.21 11.98
C TYR A 36 10.40 -2.28 12.07
N ALA A 37 11.51 -1.94 12.71
CA ALA A 37 12.56 -2.92 13.01
C ALA A 37 12.03 -3.93 14.05
N GLU A 38 12.42 -5.18 13.89
CA GLU A 38 12.13 -6.21 14.88
C GLU A 38 12.89 -5.92 16.19
N ARG A 39 12.25 -6.21 17.32
CA ARG A 39 12.89 -6.11 18.63
C ARG A 39 13.88 -7.27 18.78
N GLY A 40 15.09 -6.97 19.25
CA GLY A 40 16.08 -8.01 19.56
C GLY A 40 15.60 -8.99 20.64
N THR A 41 16.16 -10.20 20.58
CA THR A 41 15.96 -11.25 21.58
C THR A 41 16.68 -10.91 22.88
N ILE A 42 16.01 -11.10 24.03
CA ILE A 42 16.64 -11.01 25.36
C ILE A 42 17.09 -12.41 25.77
N PHE A 43 18.33 -12.50 26.21
CA PHE A 43 18.93 -13.72 26.75
C PHE A 43 19.28 -13.55 28.24
N ASP A 44 19.33 -14.65 28.97
CA ASP A 44 19.95 -14.70 30.29
C ASP A 44 21.48 -14.81 30.20
N ALA A 45 22.17 -14.93 31.34
CA ALA A 45 23.62 -15.08 31.38
C ALA A 45 24.15 -16.40 30.78
N ASN A 46 23.29 -17.42 30.62
CA ASN A 46 23.60 -18.72 30.04
C ASN A 46 23.25 -18.80 28.54
N ASN A 47 22.74 -17.71 27.95
CA ASN A 47 22.20 -17.61 26.59
C ASN A 47 20.84 -18.28 26.38
N ASP A 48 20.07 -18.50 27.43
CA ASP A 48 18.69 -18.97 27.33
C ASP A 48 17.77 -17.80 26.94
N VAL A 49 16.83 -18.04 26.02
CA VAL A 49 15.91 -17.01 25.51
C VAL A 49 14.86 -16.67 26.57
N LEU A 50 14.83 -15.40 26.99
CA LEU A 50 13.84 -14.86 27.92
C LEU A 50 12.68 -14.15 27.21
N ALA A 51 12.95 -13.50 26.07
CA ALA A 51 11.91 -12.82 25.29
C ALA A 51 12.32 -12.66 23.82
N HIS A 52 11.40 -12.92 22.89
CA HIS A 52 11.54 -12.63 21.47
C HIS A 52 10.19 -12.22 20.89
N ASN A 53 10.20 -11.54 19.74
CA ASN A 53 8.97 -11.18 19.04
C ASN A 53 8.58 -12.30 18.05
N ILE A 54 7.28 -12.51 17.89
CA ILE A 54 6.69 -13.36 16.84
C ILE A 54 5.68 -12.54 16.03
N PRO A 55 5.54 -12.79 14.72
CA PRO A 55 4.52 -12.13 13.93
C PRO A 55 3.12 -12.58 14.39
N LEU A 56 2.23 -11.61 14.65
CA LEU A 56 0.84 -11.85 14.99
C LEU A 56 -0.04 -11.35 13.85
N GLU A 57 -0.84 -12.24 13.27
CA GLU A 57 -1.87 -11.87 12.31
C GLU A 57 -3.14 -11.46 13.06
N THR A 58 -3.59 -10.22 12.88
CA THR A 58 -4.87 -9.73 13.41
C THR A 58 -5.85 -9.55 12.27
N VAL A 59 -6.95 -10.29 12.29
CA VAL A 59 -8.04 -10.15 11.32
C VAL A 59 -9.12 -9.26 11.90
N VAL A 60 -9.49 -8.21 11.17
CA VAL A 60 -10.55 -7.27 11.57
C VAL A 60 -11.60 -7.20 10.46
N ALA A 61 -12.87 -7.28 10.83
CA ALA A 61 -13.99 -7.15 9.90
C ALA A 61 -14.80 -5.89 10.20
N ASP A 62 -15.13 -5.13 9.16
CA ASP A 62 -16.00 -3.96 9.24
C ASP A 62 -17.47 -4.40 9.20
N ALA A 63 -18.17 -4.25 10.32
CA ALA A 63 -19.56 -4.65 10.47
C ALA A 63 -20.53 -3.97 9.49
N THR A 64 -20.19 -2.81 8.92
CA THR A 64 -21.05 -2.10 7.95
C THR A 64 -21.00 -2.72 6.55
N ARG A 65 -19.96 -3.52 6.27
CA ARG A 65 -19.72 -4.16 4.97
C ARG A 65 -19.95 -5.67 5.00
N VAL A 66 -20.16 -6.23 6.20
CA VAL A 66 -20.60 -7.61 6.39
C VAL A 66 -22.09 -7.66 6.10
N ASN A 67 -22.43 -7.95 4.84
CA ASN A 67 -23.78 -8.36 4.50
C ASN A 67 -24.06 -9.69 5.20
N ASN A 68 -25.13 -9.74 5.98
CA ASN A 68 -25.67 -10.95 6.57
C ASN A 68 -26.88 -11.39 5.70
N PRO A 69 -26.68 -12.15 4.62
CA PRO A 69 -27.80 -12.86 4.00
C PRO A 69 -28.21 -13.98 4.96
N GLN A 70 -29.23 -13.71 5.77
CA GLN A 70 -29.99 -14.76 6.45
C GLN A 70 -30.72 -15.62 5.40
#